data_AF-A0A519NE09-F1
#
_entry.id   AF-A0A519NE09-F1
#
_cell.length_a   1.000
_cell.length_b   1.000
_cell.length_c   1.000
_cell.angle_alpha   90.00
_cell.angle_beta   90.00
_cell.angle_gamma   90.00
#
_symmetry.space_group_name_H-M   'P 1'
#
loop_
_entity.id
_entity.type
_entity.pdbx_description
1 polymer ?
#
loop_
_entity_poly.entity_id
_entity_poly.type
_entity_poly.pdbx_seq_one_letter_code
_entity_poly.pdbx_strand_id
1 'polypeptide(L)'
;MILGSFYFRHTSSGNLVGEFMNQLSERAATESADFRREMINGNMEYQSTWFDISGGKMRLEISPKPGSHNIFRFVWSEGNTQQFIGEAFLSDGIYIGVYWDGFLDEKLNGLLEKK
;
A
#
# COMPACT_ATOMS: atom_id res chain seq x y z
N MET A 1 -3.06 15.64 -4.57
CA MET A 1 -2.36 14.73 -5.48
C MET A 1 -1.08 14.30 -4.80
N ILE A 2 -1.06 13.05 -4.36
CA ILE A 2 0.06 12.41 -3.69
C ILE A 2 0.53 11.29 -4.61
N LEU A 3 1.84 11.20 -4.80
CA LEU A 3 2.51 10.11 -5.50
C LEU A 3 3.79 9.82 -4.73
N GLY A 4 3.89 8.60 -4.23
CA GLY A 4 5.00 8.17 -3.43
C GLY A 4 5.52 6.80 -3.83
N SER A 5 6.58 6.41 -3.17
CA SER A 5 7.21 5.10 -3.28
C SER A 5 7.32 4.49 -1.90
N PHE A 6 7.27 3.16 -1.85
CA PHE A 6 7.41 2.42 -0.61
C PHE A 6 8.21 1.15 -0.85
N TYR A 7 8.80 0.63 0.23
CA TYR A 7 9.30 -0.72 0.27
C TYR A 7 8.98 -1.35 1.62
N PHE A 8 8.40 -2.55 1.62
CA PHE A 8 8.04 -3.28 2.83
C PHE A 8 8.60 -4.68 2.81
N ARG A 9 9.37 -5.02 3.82
CA ARG A 9 9.87 -6.37 4.04
C ARG A 9 8.83 -7.18 4.80
N HIS A 10 8.51 -8.34 4.27
CA HIS A 10 7.74 -9.38 4.95
C HIS A 10 8.61 -10.06 6.00
N THR A 11 8.12 -10.14 7.22
CA THR A 11 8.81 -10.81 8.32
C THR A 11 8.42 -12.28 8.38
N SER A 12 9.19 -13.07 9.13
CA SER A 12 8.85 -14.48 9.40
C SER A 12 7.54 -14.65 10.19
N SER A 13 7.06 -13.60 10.87
CA SER A 13 5.78 -13.60 11.58
C SER A 13 4.59 -13.22 10.69
N GLY A 14 4.84 -12.96 9.40
CA GLY A 14 3.83 -12.47 8.47
C GLY A 14 3.60 -10.96 8.50
N ASN A 15 4.27 -10.23 9.40
CA ASN A 15 4.13 -8.77 9.47
C ASN A 15 4.89 -8.08 8.34
N LEU A 16 4.60 -6.79 8.14
CA LEU A 16 5.32 -5.92 7.22
C LEU A 16 6.04 -4.83 7.99
N VAL A 17 7.26 -4.51 7.58
CA VAL A 17 8.00 -3.34 8.08
C VAL A 17 8.75 -2.70 6.93
N GLY A 18 8.74 -1.37 6.87
CA GLY A 18 9.62 -0.65 5.96
C GLY A 18 9.36 0.84 5.94
N GLU A 19 9.62 1.46 4.80
CA GLU A 19 9.58 2.92 4.66
C GLU A 19 8.76 3.33 3.44
N PHE A 20 8.25 4.55 3.51
CA PHE A 20 7.56 5.20 2.41
C PHE A 20 7.93 6.68 2.35
N MET A 21 7.88 7.23 1.15
CA MET A 21 8.13 8.65 0.90
C MET A 21 7.22 9.13 -0.23
N ASN A 22 6.88 10.41 -0.21
CA ASN A 22 6.14 11.06 -1.29
C ASN A 22 6.69 12.46 -1.53
N GLN A 23 6.20 13.11 -2.58
CA GLN A 23 6.67 14.42 -3.01
C GLN A 23 6.41 15.56 -2.02
N LEU A 24 5.59 15.35 -0.99
CA LEU A 24 5.28 16.35 0.03
C LEU A 24 6.17 16.24 1.27
N SER A 25 6.95 15.16 1.39
CA SER A 25 7.84 14.92 2.54
C SER A 25 9.30 14.96 2.12
N GLU A 26 10.11 15.71 2.87
CA GLU A 26 11.58 15.72 2.71
C GLU A 26 12.26 14.49 3.36
N ARG A 27 11.50 13.70 4.12
CA ARG A 27 12.00 12.54 4.88
C ARG A 27 11.20 11.29 4.57
N ALA A 28 11.87 10.14 4.60
CA ALA A 28 11.21 8.85 4.62
C ALA A 28 10.48 8.67 5.96
N ALA A 29 9.22 8.28 5.90
CA ALA A 29 8.46 7.83 7.06
C ALA A 29 8.57 6.30 7.16
N THR A 30 8.23 5.75 8.32
CA THR A 30 8.28 4.30 8.55
C THR A 30 6.89 3.74 8.79
N GLU A 31 6.68 2.50 8.38
CA GLU A 31 5.44 1.75 8.59
C GLU A 31 5.75 0.39 9.20
N SER A 32 4.94 0.00 10.19
CA SER A 32 4.80 -1.40 10.60
C SER A 32 3.36 -1.85 10.43
N ALA A 33 3.14 -2.99 9.77
CA ALA A 33 1.82 -3.56 9.61
C ALA A 33 1.74 -4.96 10.24
N ASP A 34 0.87 -5.12 11.23
CA ASP A 34 0.62 -6.38 11.91
C ASP A 34 -0.36 -7.22 11.08
N PHE A 35 0.04 -8.43 10.72
CA PHE A 35 -0.85 -9.37 10.03
C PHE A 35 -2.08 -9.69 10.88
N ARG A 36 -3.26 -9.60 10.28
CA ARG A 36 -4.52 -9.92 10.96
C ARG A 36 -5.06 -11.25 10.49
N ARG A 37 -5.25 -11.39 9.18
CA ARG A 37 -5.86 -12.57 8.58
C ARG A 37 -5.68 -12.59 7.07
N GLU A 38 -5.82 -13.79 6.52
CA GLU A 38 -6.07 -14.02 5.11
C GLU A 38 -7.60 -14.11 4.88
N MET A 39 -8.08 -13.46 3.84
CA MET A 39 -9.48 -13.50 3.41
C MET A 39 -9.71 -14.63 2.41
N ILE A 40 -10.96 -15.04 2.24
CA ILE A 40 -11.35 -16.19 1.40
C ILE A 40 -10.87 -16.05 -0.06
N ASN A 41 -10.68 -14.83 -0.53
CA ASN A 41 -10.21 -14.51 -1.88
C ASN A 41 -8.67 -14.43 -2.02
N GLY A 42 -7.92 -14.78 -0.98
CA GLY A 42 -6.45 -14.66 -0.95
C GLY A 42 -5.93 -13.25 -0.67
N ASN A 43 -6.81 -12.30 -0.31
CA ASN A 43 -6.39 -10.98 0.13
C ASN A 43 -5.86 -11.07 1.58
N MET A 44 -4.81 -10.32 1.87
CA MET A 44 -4.22 -10.26 3.20
C MET A 44 -4.60 -8.94 3.86
N GLU A 45 -5.07 -9.01 5.10
CA GLU A 45 -5.46 -7.84 5.89
C GLU A 45 -4.45 -7.60 7.02
N TYR A 46 -4.06 -6.34 7.18
CA TYR A 46 -3.09 -5.88 8.18
C TYR A 46 -3.63 -4.68 8.96
N GLN A 47 -3.19 -4.55 10.22
CA GLN A 47 -3.25 -3.30 10.96
C GLN A 47 -1.94 -2.55 10.76
N SER A 48 -1.98 -1.51 9.96
CA SER A 48 -0.85 -0.62 9.70
C SER A 48 -0.74 0.48 10.76
N THR A 49 0.49 0.81 11.13
CA THR A 49 0.86 1.96 11.95
C THR A 49 1.94 2.76 11.24
N TRP A 50 1.65 4.03 10.96
CA TRP A 50 2.56 4.97 10.32
C TRP A 50 3.26 5.79 11.38
N PHE A 51 4.58 5.73 11.38
CA PHE A 51 5.41 6.53 12.27
C PHE A 51 5.99 7.67 11.44
N ASP A 52 5.65 8.89 11.89
CA ASP A 52 5.98 10.22 11.36
C ASP A 52 4.88 10.91 10.50
N ILE A 53 4.99 12.25 10.38
CA ILE A 53 4.13 13.25 9.70
C ILE A 53 2.76 13.49 10.36
N SER A 54 2.08 12.48 10.89
CA SER A 54 0.86 12.68 11.70
C SER A 54 0.54 11.55 12.68
N GLY A 55 1.25 10.41 12.63
CA GLY A 55 1.00 9.27 13.51
C GLY A 55 -0.41 8.68 13.29
N GLY A 56 -0.52 7.58 12.55
CA GLY A 56 -1.83 7.06 12.16
C GLY A 56 -1.90 5.55 12.21
N LYS A 57 -3.05 5.03 12.64
CA LYS A 57 -3.40 3.62 12.45
C LYS A 57 -4.30 3.50 11.23
N MET A 58 -3.92 2.65 10.29
CA MET A 58 -4.71 2.37 9.08
C MET A 58 -4.98 0.88 8.94
N ARG A 59 -6.05 0.53 8.23
CA ARG A 59 -6.21 -0.82 7.71
C ARG A 59 -5.47 -0.89 6.37
N LEU A 60 -4.61 -1.89 6.21
CA LEU A 60 -3.94 -2.19 4.95
C LEU A 60 -4.48 -3.51 4.40
N GLU A 61 -4.93 -3.48 3.15
CA GLU A 61 -5.30 -4.68 2.40
C GLU A 61 -4.33 -4.87 1.23
N ILE A 62 -3.85 -6.10 1.06
CA ILE A 62 -2.97 -6.50 -0.05
C ILE A 62 -3.67 -7.61 -0.84
N SER A 63 -3.74 -7.43 -2.16
CA SER A 63 -4.37 -8.40 -3.07
C SER A 63 -3.52 -8.62 -4.32
N PRO A 64 -3.49 -9.83 -4.90
CA PRO A 64 -2.86 -10.04 -6.21
C PRO A 64 -3.56 -9.20 -7.29
N LYS A 65 -2.78 -8.54 -8.15
CA LYS A 65 -3.35 -7.79 -9.28
C LYS A 65 -3.83 -8.77 -10.37
N PRO A 66 -5.10 -8.72 -10.81
CA PRO A 66 -5.60 -9.60 -11.86
C PRO A 66 -4.74 -9.51 -13.13
N GLY A 67 -4.38 -10.65 -13.70
CA GLY A 67 -3.54 -10.73 -14.91
C GLY A 67 -2.05 -10.49 -14.67
N SER A 68 -1.60 -10.34 -13.42
CA SER A 68 -0.18 -10.26 -13.07
C SER A 68 0.24 -11.40 -12.15
N HIS A 69 1.44 -11.94 -12.37
CA HIS A 69 2.00 -13.03 -11.57
C HIS A 69 2.75 -12.56 -10.33
N ASN A 70 3.17 -11.29 -10.30
CA ASN A 70 4.05 -10.78 -9.23
C ASN A 70 3.77 -9.32 -8.88
N ILE A 71 2.60 -8.78 -9.25
CA ILE A 71 2.17 -7.44 -8.86
C ILE A 71 1.00 -7.56 -7.89
N PHE A 72 1.08 -6.77 -6.82
CA PHE A 72 0.10 -6.73 -5.75
C PHE A 72 -0.44 -5.32 -5.64
N ARG A 73 -1.74 -5.22 -5.39
CA ARG A 73 -2.44 -3.98 -5.09
C ARG A 73 -2.49 -3.79 -3.58
N PHE A 74 -2.14 -2.59 -3.13
CA PHE A 74 -2.16 -2.15 -1.75
C PHE A 74 -3.27 -1.12 -1.58
N VAL A 75 -4.04 -1.24 -0.51
CA VAL A 75 -5.12 -0.29 -0.20
C VAL A 75 -5.03 0.08 1.27
N TRP A 76 -4.73 1.35 1.55
CA TRP A 76 -4.73 1.90 2.92
C TRP A 76 -6.03 2.65 3.16
N SER A 77 -6.73 2.28 4.24
CA SER A 77 -8.03 2.82 4.60
C SER A 77 -8.04 3.31 6.05
N GLU A 78 -8.77 4.40 6.29
CA GLU A 78 -9.16 4.85 7.62
C GLU A 78 -10.68 4.67 7.77
N GLY A 79 -11.09 3.73 8.62
CA GLY A 79 -12.50 3.30 8.69
C GLY A 79 -12.97 2.72 7.36
N ASN A 80 -14.02 3.32 6.78
CA ASN A 80 -14.58 2.94 5.48
C ASN A 80 -14.07 3.80 4.32
N THR A 81 -13.14 4.71 4.58
CA THR A 81 -12.62 5.62 3.56
C THR A 81 -11.24 5.15 3.11
N GLN A 82 -11.14 4.84 1.81
CA GLN A 82 -9.86 4.58 1.17
C GLN A 82 -9.06 5.88 1.08
N GLN A 83 -7.86 5.89 1.64
CA GLN A 83 -6.98 7.06 1.65
C GLN A 83 -5.95 6.97 0.53
N PHE A 84 -5.33 5.80 0.36
CA PHE A 84 -4.27 5.57 -0.60
C PHE A 84 -4.39 4.22 -1.29
N ILE A 85 -3.90 4.17 -2.51
CA ILE A 85 -3.81 2.96 -3.34
C ILE A 85 -2.35 2.82 -3.78
N GLY A 86 -1.86 1.59 -3.89
CA GLY A 86 -0.54 1.35 -4.44
C GLY A 86 -0.45 0.06 -5.22
N GLU A 87 0.65 -0.05 -5.96
CA GLU A 87 1.04 -1.26 -6.66
C GLU A 87 2.51 -1.53 -6.39
N ALA A 88 2.82 -2.78 -6.04
CA ALA A 88 4.18 -3.23 -5.81
C ALA A 88 4.44 -4.59 -6.45
N PHE A 89 5.69 -4.82 -6.83
CA PHE A 89 6.16 -6.17 -7.09
C PHE A 89 6.81 -6.77 -5.84
N LEU A 90 6.79 -8.10 -5.72
CA LEU A 90 7.46 -8.83 -4.65
C LEU A 90 8.81 -9.37 -5.13
N SER A 91 9.89 -9.05 -4.42
CA SER A 91 11.23 -9.60 -4.68
C SER A 91 11.90 -9.94 -3.36
N ASP A 92 12.35 -11.18 -3.19
CA ASP A 92 13.08 -11.63 -1.98
C ASP A 92 12.38 -11.29 -0.66
N GLY A 93 11.05 -11.41 -0.63
CA GLY A 93 10.24 -11.08 0.54
C GLY A 93 10.08 -9.59 0.80
N ILE A 94 10.45 -8.73 -0.15
CA ILE A 94 10.29 -7.27 -0.09
C ILE A 94 9.31 -6.84 -1.18
N TYR A 95 8.22 -6.19 -0.78
CA TYR A 95 7.37 -5.44 -1.68
C TYR A 95 8.02 -4.11 -2.01
N ILE A 96 8.15 -3.78 -3.29
CA ILE A 96 8.72 -2.53 -3.77
C ILE A 96 7.72 -1.92 -4.74
N GLY A 97 7.26 -0.70 -4.46
CA GLY A 97 6.16 -0.14 -5.23
C GLY A 97 5.98 1.35 -5.10
N VAL A 98 4.88 1.79 -5.72
CA VAL A 98 4.42 3.17 -5.73
C VAL A 98 3.00 3.25 -5.20
N TYR A 99 2.65 4.39 -4.60
CA TYR A 99 1.32 4.63 -4.06
C TYR A 99 0.85 6.05 -4.38
N TRP A 100 -0.47 6.26 -4.37
CA TRP A 100 -1.11 7.52 -4.72
C TRP A 100 -2.43 7.75 -3.98
N ASP A 101 -2.89 9.01 -3.95
CA ASP A 101 -4.19 9.39 -3.38
C ASP A 101 -5.35 9.11 -4.35
N GLY A 102 -6.58 9.07 -3.82
CA GLY A 102 -7.79 8.83 -4.63
C GLY A 102 -7.97 9.83 -5.78
N PHE A 103 -7.51 11.06 -5.62
CA PHE A 103 -7.56 12.07 -6.69
C PHE A 103 -6.71 11.68 -7.91
N LEU A 104 -5.51 11.12 -7.70
CA LEU A 104 -4.71 10.64 -8.82
C LEU A 104 -5.32 9.36 -9.43
N ASP A 105 -5.91 8.50 -8.60
CA ASP A 105 -6.55 7.25 -9.07
C ASP A 105 -7.69 7.54 -10.05
N GLU A 106 -8.59 8.47 -9.70
CA GLU A 106 -9.70 8.90 -10.56
C GLU A 106 -9.20 9.43 -11.91
N LYS A 107 -8.10 10.20 -11.91
CA LYS A 107 -7.49 10.71 -13.14
C LYS A 107 -6.91 9.60 -14.01
N LEU A 108 -6.23 8.63 -13.41
CA LEU A 108 -5.63 7.51 -14.14
C LEU A 108 -6.73 6.64 -14.77
N ASN A 109 -7.80 6.34 -14.04
CA ASN A 109 -8.91 5.54 -14.54
C ASN A 109 -9.72 6.28 -15.62
N GLY A 110 -9.99 7.58 -15.43
CA GLY A 110 -10.68 8.40 -16.44
C GLY A 110 -9.89 8.62 -17.74
N LEU A 111 -8.57 8.38 -17.75
CA LEU A 111 -7.75 8.35 -18.96
C LEU A 111 -7.82 7.01 -19.70
N LEU A 112 -8.05 5.91 -18.98
CA LEU A 112 -8.19 4.57 -19.56
C LEU A 112 -9.54 4.39 -20.24
N GLU A 113 -10.61 4.99 -19.71
CA GLU A 113 -11.96 4.94 -20.33
C GLU A 113 -12.09 5.77 -21.61
N LYS A 114 -11.12 6.66 -21.90
CA LYS A 114 -11.10 7.52 -23.08
C LYS A 114 -10.25 6.98 -24.23
N LYS A 115 -9.65 5.80 -24.08
CA LYS A 115 -8.87 5.11 -25.11
C LYS A 115 -9.64 3.92 -25.66
#